data_AF-A0A6A6DWE8-F1
#
_entry.id   AF-A0A6A6DWE8-F1
#
_cell.length_a   1.000
_cell.length_b   1.000
_cell.length_c   1.000
_cell.angle_alpha   90.00
_cell.angle_beta   90.00
_cell.angle_gamma   90.00
#
_symmetry.space_group_name_H-M   'P 1'
#
loop_
_entity.id
_entity.type
_entity.pdbx_description
1 polymer ?
#
loop_
_entity_poly.entity_id
_entity_poly.type
_entity_poly.pdbx_seq_one_letter_code
_entity_poly.pdbx_strand_id
1 'polypeptide(L)'
;MQSRDDELEAALMTAIEQYSKNETRILATTIYSTFPREIRDDIYKYYWRQACGICRCRRKLYGKKPWLRPCSELPCSCVTWKLLETFVLPEFVRIEMAKEAAEVFYRGKRHTEYYFPLELKASLIVDIIHLGLRSSDYLQRVWVLISFDNYSHSTRSRSVLKENFHALLSLQIKPNFQLQVWFTEGFTTEHLLWVNDVLRPVNIKLKESGAEWTTIAASVDLEPNYGIPFSGWDKNGVRC
;
A
#
# COMPACT_ATOMS: atom_id res chain seq x y z
N MET A 1 -23.18 -22.38 31.32
CA MET A 1 -24.44 -21.84 30.78
C MET A 1 -24.14 -20.41 30.38
N GLN A 2 -24.12 -20.12 29.08
CA GLN A 2 -24.12 -18.75 28.58
C GLN A 2 -25.46 -18.12 29.00
N SER A 3 -25.46 -16.87 29.47
CA SER A 3 -26.67 -16.26 30.02
C SER A 3 -27.65 -15.93 28.89
N ARG A 4 -28.97 -15.97 29.15
CA ARG A 4 -29.99 -15.54 28.19
C ARG A 4 -29.77 -14.11 27.69
N ASP A 5 -29.15 -13.28 28.53
CA ASP A 5 -28.82 -11.90 28.20
C ASP A 5 -27.66 -11.82 27.21
N ASP A 6 -26.68 -12.72 27.29
CA ASP A 6 -25.56 -12.81 26.33
C ASP A 6 -26.07 -13.16 24.93
N GLU A 7 -27.04 -14.07 24.83
CA GLU A 7 -27.66 -14.47 23.57
C GLU A 7 -28.46 -13.32 22.94
N LEU A 8 -29.21 -12.57 23.76
CA LEU A 8 -29.98 -11.42 23.32
C LEU A 8 -29.06 -10.27 22.84
N GLU A 9 -27.97 -10.01 23.57
CA GLU A 9 -26.98 -9.01 23.18
C GLU A 9 -26.31 -9.39 21.84
N ALA A 10 -25.91 -10.64 21.67
CA ALA A 10 -25.33 -11.13 20.42
C ALA A 10 -26.30 -10.98 19.22
N ALA A 11 -27.59 -11.28 19.43
CA ALA A 11 -28.62 -11.11 18.42
C ALA A 11 -28.83 -9.64 18.06
N LEU A 12 -28.88 -8.74 19.05
CA LEU A 12 -29.01 -7.31 18.84
C LEU A 12 -27.81 -6.74 18.04
N MET A 13 -26.59 -7.12 18.43
CA MET A 13 -25.38 -6.67 17.73
C MET A 13 -25.36 -7.16 16.28
N THR A 14 -25.82 -8.39 16.02
CA THR A 14 -25.95 -8.93 14.67
C THR A 14 -26.96 -8.11 13.84
N ALA A 15 -28.11 -7.76 14.42
CA ALA A 15 -29.12 -6.95 13.75
C ALA A 15 -28.60 -5.54 13.42
N ILE A 16 -27.89 -4.90 14.35
CA ILE A 16 -27.27 -3.58 14.14
C ILE A 16 -26.23 -3.65 13.02
N GLU A 17 -25.40 -4.70 12.99
CA GLU A 17 -24.39 -4.89 11.95
C GLU A 17 -25.05 -5.07 10.56
N GLN A 18 -26.08 -5.91 10.46
CA GLN A 18 -26.80 -6.11 9.20
C GLN A 18 -27.48 -4.83 8.71
N TYR A 19 -28.12 -4.09 9.62
CA TYR A 19 -28.73 -2.80 9.28
C TYR A 19 -27.69 -1.81 8.78
N SER A 20 -26.55 -1.69 9.47
CA SER A 20 -25.45 -0.80 9.07
C SER A 20 -24.87 -1.17 7.70
N LYS A 21 -24.70 -2.47 7.42
CA LYS A 21 -24.27 -2.96 6.09
C LYS A 21 -25.27 -2.59 5.00
N ASN A 22 -26.57 -2.72 5.28
CA ASN A 22 -27.61 -2.38 4.32
C ASN A 22 -27.64 -0.87 4.01
N GLU A 23 -27.67 -0.02 5.03
CA GLU A 23 -27.67 1.44 4.86
C GLU A 23 -26.43 1.93 4.12
N THR A 24 -25.25 1.38 4.47
CA THR A 24 -24.00 1.70 3.77
C THR A 24 -24.08 1.29 2.30
N ARG A 25 -24.63 0.11 2.00
CA ARG A 25 -24.77 -0.37 0.63
C ARG A 25 -25.72 0.49 -0.18
N ILE A 26 -26.83 0.95 0.40
CA ILE A 26 -27.78 1.85 -0.25
C ILE A 26 -27.08 3.17 -0.59
N LEU A 27 -26.42 3.80 0.39
CA LEU A 27 -25.69 5.05 0.18
C LEU A 27 -24.58 4.89 -0.88
N ALA A 28 -23.78 3.84 -0.79
CA ALA A 28 -22.72 3.52 -1.73
C ALA A 28 -23.26 3.32 -3.15
N THR A 29 -24.39 2.63 -3.28
CA THR A 29 -25.05 2.40 -4.58
C THR A 29 -25.54 3.71 -5.18
N THR A 30 -26.13 4.60 -4.37
CA THR A 30 -26.54 5.93 -4.81
C THR A 30 -25.35 6.77 -5.27
N ILE A 31 -24.24 6.77 -4.52
CA ILE A 31 -23.00 7.45 -4.93
C ILE A 31 -22.50 6.87 -6.27
N TYR A 32 -22.48 5.55 -6.40
CA TYR A 32 -22.01 4.85 -7.59
C TYR A 32 -22.84 5.17 -8.84
N SER A 33 -24.17 5.24 -8.71
CA SER A 33 -25.06 5.53 -9.84
C SER A 33 -25.19 7.01 -10.17
N THR A 34 -24.98 7.90 -9.19
CA THR A 34 -25.21 9.34 -9.36
C THR A 34 -23.98 10.07 -9.86
N PHE A 35 -22.79 9.77 -9.30
CA PHE A 35 -21.57 10.50 -9.63
C PHE A 35 -20.77 9.79 -10.71
N PRO A 36 -20.13 10.52 -11.64
CA PRO A 36 -19.22 9.93 -12.62
C PRO A 36 -17.94 9.41 -11.94
N ARG A 37 -17.20 8.53 -12.62
CA ARG A 37 -16.03 7.81 -12.08
C ARG A 37 -14.97 8.77 -11.52
N GLU A 38 -14.76 9.90 -12.16
CA GLU A 38 -13.75 10.90 -11.79
C GLU A 38 -14.06 11.52 -10.43
N ILE A 39 -15.34 11.83 -10.16
CA ILE A 39 -15.78 12.36 -8.87
C ILE A 39 -15.70 11.28 -7.79
N ARG A 40 -16.04 10.03 -8.13
CA ARG A 40 -15.87 8.89 -7.21
C ARG A 40 -14.41 8.66 -6.85
N ASP A 41 -13.50 8.80 -7.82
CA ASP A 41 -12.05 8.71 -7.58
C ASP A 41 -11.59 9.75 -6.55
N ASP A 42 -12.10 10.97 -6.61
CA ASP A 42 -11.77 12.01 -5.63
C ASP A 42 -12.35 11.74 -4.24
N ILE A 43 -13.58 11.20 -4.18
CA ILE A 43 -14.19 10.71 -2.94
C ILE A 43 -13.31 9.61 -2.33
N TYR A 44 -12.91 8.60 -3.10
CA TYR A 44 -12.05 7.52 -2.62
C TYR A 44 -10.68 8.05 -2.17
N LYS A 45 -10.07 8.98 -2.91
CA LYS A 45 -8.81 9.62 -2.49
C LYS A 45 -8.97 10.32 -1.15
N TYR A 46 -10.06 11.06 -0.95
CA TYR A 46 -10.34 11.72 0.32
C TYR A 46 -10.42 10.72 1.46
N TYR A 47 -11.24 9.67 1.32
CA TYR A 47 -11.38 8.65 2.37
C TYR A 47 -10.08 7.89 2.64
N TRP A 48 -9.31 7.56 1.59
CA TRP A 48 -7.99 6.94 1.77
C TRP A 48 -7.01 7.85 2.51
N ARG A 49 -7.03 9.17 2.26
CA ARG A 49 -6.21 10.13 3.02
C ARG A 49 -6.62 10.17 4.49
N GLN A 50 -7.91 10.13 4.80
CA GLN A 50 -8.39 10.10 6.19
C GLN A 50 -8.02 8.79 6.89
N ALA A 51 -8.22 7.65 6.21
CA ALA A 51 -7.89 6.33 6.74
C ALA A 51 -6.38 6.12 6.94
N CYS A 52 -5.58 6.54 5.95
CA CYS A 52 -4.12 6.40 5.96
C CYS A 52 -3.39 7.56 6.67
N GLY A 53 -4.10 8.61 7.09
CA GLY A 53 -3.54 9.81 7.73
C GLY A 53 -2.89 9.56 9.09
N ILE A 54 -2.99 8.33 9.59
CA ILE A 54 -2.31 7.84 10.79
C ILE A 54 -1.75 6.47 10.40
N CYS A 55 -0.50 6.14 10.76
CA CYS A 55 0.21 4.87 10.53
C CYS A 55 -0.56 3.53 10.80
N ARG A 56 -1.83 3.58 11.21
CA ARG A 56 -2.72 2.48 11.55
C ARG A 56 -3.02 1.54 10.39
N CYS A 57 -3.40 2.01 9.20
CA CYS A 57 -3.70 1.10 8.07
C CYS A 57 -2.45 0.31 7.66
N ARG A 58 -1.28 0.95 7.68
CA ARG A 58 -0.01 0.32 7.32
C ARG A 58 0.38 -0.74 8.36
N ARG A 59 0.39 -0.45 9.67
CA ARG A 59 0.68 -1.47 10.70
C ARG A 59 -0.37 -2.60 10.74
N LYS A 60 -1.67 -2.29 10.57
CA LYS A 60 -2.75 -3.29 10.64
C LYS A 60 -2.77 -4.22 9.44
N LEU A 61 -2.55 -3.68 8.24
CA LEU A 61 -2.31 -4.49 7.06
C LEU A 61 -0.96 -5.19 7.29
N TYR A 62 0.17 -4.51 7.09
CA TYR A 62 1.53 -5.09 7.06
C TYR A 62 1.95 -5.95 8.27
N GLY A 63 1.45 -5.67 9.47
CA GLY A 63 1.87 -6.36 10.70
C GLY A 63 1.29 -7.76 10.89
N LYS A 64 0.09 -8.06 10.38
CA LYS A 64 -0.55 -9.39 10.56
C LYS A 64 -0.37 -10.33 9.38
N LYS A 65 0.16 -9.82 8.25
CA LYS A 65 0.41 -10.56 7.01
C LYS A 65 -0.74 -11.50 6.55
N PRO A 66 -2.04 -11.14 6.67
CA PRO A 66 -3.13 -11.99 6.19
C PRO A 66 -3.02 -12.34 4.70
N TRP A 67 -2.38 -11.49 3.90
CA TRP A 67 -2.13 -11.72 2.46
C TRP A 67 -1.00 -12.69 2.13
N LEU A 68 -0.23 -13.18 3.11
CA LEU A 68 0.76 -14.24 2.83
C LEU A 68 0.09 -15.59 2.53
N ARG A 69 -1.21 -15.73 2.85
CA ARG A 69 -1.97 -16.94 2.55
C ARG A 69 -2.88 -16.66 1.37
N PRO A 70 -2.72 -17.35 0.22
CA PRO A 70 -3.71 -17.27 -0.84
C PRO A 70 -5.07 -17.70 -0.29
N CYS A 71 -6.09 -16.88 -0.53
CA CYS A 71 -7.46 -17.25 -0.18
C CYS A 71 -8.02 -18.20 -1.22
N SER A 72 -8.78 -19.20 -0.76
CA SER A 72 -9.49 -20.13 -1.63
C SER A 72 -10.65 -19.48 -2.39
N GLU A 73 -11.12 -18.32 -1.92
CA GLU A 73 -12.30 -17.62 -2.46
C GLU A 73 -12.01 -16.13 -2.69
N LEU A 74 -12.57 -15.57 -3.76
CA LEU A 74 -12.51 -14.15 -4.11
C LEU A 74 -13.94 -13.62 -4.37
N PRO A 75 -14.41 -12.59 -3.64
CA PRO A 75 -13.73 -11.90 -2.53
C PRO A 75 -13.58 -12.80 -1.29
N CYS A 76 -12.45 -12.69 -0.57
CA CYS A 76 -12.27 -13.43 0.68
C CYS A 76 -13.04 -12.75 1.83
N SER A 77 -13.44 -13.53 2.84
CA SER A 77 -13.92 -13.02 4.14
C SER A 77 -12.79 -12.75 5.15
N CYS A 78 -11.55 -12.96 4.73
CA CYS A 78 -10.35 -12.85 5.55
C CYS A 78 -9.98 -11.40 5.93
N VAL A 79 -10.48 -10.42 5.16
CA VAL A 79 -10.33 -9.00 5.44
C VAL A 79 -11.63 -8.46 5.99
N THR A 80 -11.61 -8.03 7.25
CA THR A 80 -12.78 -7.53 7.98
C THR A 80 -12.72 -6.02 8.16
N TRP A 81 -13.84 -5.40 8.54
CA TRP A 81 -13.93 -3.97 8.91
C TRP A 81 -13.01 -3.53 10.05
N LYS A 82 -12.45 -4.48 10.81
CA LYS A 82 -11.42 -4.19 11.82
C LYS A 82 -10.07 -3.85 11.21
N LEU A 83 -9.83 -4.28 9.96
CA LEU A 83 -8.58 -4.16 9.21
C LEU A 83 -8.66 -3.12 8.09
N LEU A 84 -9.80 -3.03 7.41
CA LEU A 84 -10.05 -2.08 6.32
C LEU A 84 -11.31 -1.26 6.57
N GLU A 85 -11.38 -0.11 5.90
CA GLU A 85 -12.53 0.77 5.95
C GLU A 85 -13.74 0.19 5.21
N THR A 86 -14.94 0.51 5.67
CA THR A 86 -16.19 -0.05 5.13
C THR A 86 -16.39 0.23 3.64
N PHE A 87 -15.90 1.36 3.13
CA PHE A 87 -16.08 1.75 1.72
C PHE A 87 -15.32 0.88 0.70
N VAL A 88 -14.41 0.00 1.15
CA VAL A 88 -13.67 -0.95 0.30
C VAL A 88 -14.05 -2.41 0.57
N LEU A 89 -15.00 -2.66 1.48
CA LEU A 89 -15.40 -4.01 1.87
C LEU A 89 -16.67 -4.46 1.12
N PRO A 90 -16.62 -5.60 0.39
CA PRO A 90 -17.78 -6.10 -0.38
C PRO A 90 -19.04 -6.41 0.47
N GLU A 91 -18.88 -6.60 1.77
CA GLU A 91 -20.02 -6.78 2.68
C GLU A 91 -20.77 -5.47 2.97
N PHE A 92 -20.17 -4.31 2.73
CA PHE A 92 -20.75 -2.98 2.91
C PHE A 92 -21.03 -2.26 1.58
N VAL A 93 -20.30 -2.58 0.52
CA VAL A 93 -20.45 -1.94 -0.80
C VAL A 93 -20.53 -2.99 -1.91
N ARG A 94 -20.95 -2.59 -3.11
CA ARG A 94 -20.89 -3.46 -4.29
C ARG A 94 -19.44 -3.83 -4.63
N ILE A 95 -19.22 -5.03 -5.16
CA ILE A 95 -17.86 -5.51 -5.50
C ILE A 95 -17.16 -4.60 -6.51
N GLU A 96 -17.92 -4.01 -7.45
CA GLU A 96 -17.37 -3.07 -8.44
C GLU A 96 -16.84 -1.81 -7.74
N MET A 97 -17.60 -1.27 -6.79
CA MET A 97 -17.21 -0.10 -6.00
C MET A 97 -16.00 -0.39 -5.10
N ALA A 98 -15.96 -1.57 -4.47
CA ALA A 98 -14.81 -1.99 -3.67
C ALA A 98 -13.53 -2.06 -4.52
N LYS A 99 -13.62 -2.68 -5.71
CA LYS A 99 -12.52 -2.73 -6.68
C LYS A 99 -12.11 -1.31 -7.09
N GLU A 100 -13.07 -0.50 -7.51
CA GLU A 100 -12.88 0.90 -7.89
C GLU A 100 -12.10 1.71 -6.83
N ALA A 101 -12.44 1.55 -5.55
CA ALA A 101 -11.76 2.20 -4.44
C ALA A 101 -10.35 1.64 -4.20
N ALA A 102 -10.16 0.34 -4.35
CA ALA A 102 -8.85 -0.32 -4.27
C ALA A 102 -7.92 0.08 -5.41
N GLU A 103 -8.42 0.29 -6.62
CA GLU A 103 -7.64 0.84 -7.73
C GLU A 103 -7.12 2.25 -7.41
N VAL A 104 -7.98 3.10 -6.82
CA VAL A 104 -7.57 4.44 -6.38
C VAL A 104 -6.52 4.36 -5.29
N PHE A 105 -6.67 3.42 -4.34
CA PHE A 105 -5.65 3.16 -3.33
C PHE A 105 -4.30 2.86 -3.97
N TYR A 106 -4.25 1.89 -4.90
CA TYR A 106 -3.00 1.50 -5.55
C TYR A 106 -2.42 2.62 -6.44
N ARG A 107 -3.25 3.39 -7.15
CA ARG A 107 -2.80 4.55 -7.94
C ARG A 107 -2.26 5.70 -7.07
N GLY A 108 -2.94 5.99 -5.96
CA GLY A 108 -2.60 7.08 -5.04
C GLY A 108 -1.44 6.75 -4.10
N LYS A 109 -1.10 5.46 -3.98
CA LYS A 109 0.03 4.98 -3.19
C LYS A 109 1.33 5.46 -3.80
N ARG A 110 1.84 6.59 -3.29
CA ARG A 110 3.28 6.81 -3.27
C ARG A 110 3.83 5.66 -2.46
N HIS A 111 4.43 4.66 -3.10
CA HIS A 111 4.94 3.52 -2.36
C HIS A 111 5.88 4.04 -1.29
N THR A 112 5.39 3.93 -0.08
CA THR A 112 5.96 4.48 1.11
C THR A 112 7.25 3.73 1.36
N GLU A 113 8.28 4.47 1.74
CA GLU A 113 9.52 4.05 2.38
C GLU A 113 9.53 2.54 2.71
N TYR A 114 10.16 1.76 1.84
CA TYR A 114 10.49 0.37 2.13
C TYR A 114 11.70 0.39 3.05
N TYR A 115 11.49 0.59 4.35
CA TYR A 115 12.57 0.46 5.32
C TYR A 115 13.33 -0.87 5.15
N PHE A 116 12.65 -1.90 4.61
CA PHE A 116 13.27 -3.12 4.13
C PHE A 116 12.88 -3.42 2.67
N PRO A 117 13.85 -3.52 1.75
CA PRO A 117 13.57 -3.94 0.37
C PRO A 117 13.00 -5.35 0.26
N LEU A 118 13.00 -6.17 1.33
CA LEU A 118 12.40 -7.52 1.42
C LEU A 118 10.92 -7.56 1.05
N GLU A 119 10.22 -6.42 1.13
CA GLU A 119 8.78 -6.37 0.93
C GLU A 119 8.37 -5.83 -0.43
N LEU A 120 9.31 -5.36 -1.26
CA LEU A 120 8.98 -4.77 -2.56
C LEU A 120 8.26 -5.81 -3.44
N LYS A 121 8.86 -6.98 -3.66
CA LYS A 121 8.25 -8.06 -4.46
C LYS A 121 6.87 -8.45 -3.94
N ALA A 122 6.74 -8.67 -2.63
CA ALA A 122 5.48 -9.01 -2.00
C ALA A 122 4.44 -7.91 -2.21
N SER A 123 4.81 -6.65 -2.03
CA SER A 123 3.89 -5.53 -2.17
C SER A 123 3.43 -5.26 -3.61
N LEU A 124 4.19 -5.69 -4.62
CA LEU A 124 3.86 -5.55 -6.04
C LEU A 124 2.91 -6.66 -6.51
N ILE A 125 3.16 -7.89 -6.07
CA ILE A 125 2.46 -9.09 -6.57
C ILE A 125 1.22 -9.41 -5.75
N VAL A 126 1.25 -9.11 -4.45
CA VAL A 126 0.19 -9.52 -3.56
C VAL A 126 -0.97 -8.54 -3.59
N ASP A 127 -2.17 -9.09 -3.78
CA ASP A 127 -3.41 -8.38 -3.54
C ASP A 127 -3.66 -8.23 -2.04
N ILE A 128 -3.27 -7.09 -1.48
CA ILE A 128 -3.40 -6.80 -0.06
C ILE A 128 -4.84 -6.47 0.38
N ILE A 129 -5.75 -6.25 -0.57
CA ILE A 129 -7.17 -5.95 -0.31
C ILE A 129 -8.04 -7.19 -0.57
N HIS A 130 -7.50 -8.21 -1.25
CA HIS A 130 -8.16 -9.49 -1.56
C HIS A 130 -9.43 -9.32 -2.42
N LEU A 131 -9.37 -8.43 -3.40
CA LEU A 131 -10.42 -8.15 -4.38
C LEU A 131 -10.10 -8.67 -5.79
N GLY A 132 -9.04 -9.48 -5.92
CA GLY A 132 -8.49 -9.92 -7.21
C GLY A 132 -7.67 -8.83 -7.92
N LEU A 133 -7.10 -7.87 -7.19
CA LEU A 133 -6.38 -6.72 -7.77
C LEU A 133 -4.92 -6.71 -7.32
N ARG A 134 -3.97 -6.74 -8.27
CA ARG A 134 -2.55 -6.60 -7.95
C ARG A 134 -2.13 -5.14 -8.02
N SER A 135 -1.34 -4.69 -7.06
CA SER A 135 -0.86 -3.30 -7.06
C SER A 135 -0.04 -3.00 -8.32
N SER A 136 0.76 -3.96 -8.81
CA SER A 136 1.52 -3.88 -10.07
C SER A 136 0.72 -3.33 -11.24
N ASP A 137 -0.56 -3.68 -11.30
CA ASP A 137 -1.42 -3.39 -12.44
C ASP A 137 -1.93 -1.95 -12.42
N TYR A 138 -1.73 -1.21 -11.32
CA TYR A 138 -2.25 0.15 -11.11
C TYR A 138 -1.17 1.17 -10.82
N LEU A 139 0.06 0.73 -10.54
CA LEU A 139 1.15 1.62 -10.17
C LEU A 139 1.61 2.50 -11.33
N GLN A 140 1.68 3.79 -11.05
CA GLN A 140 2.33 4.78 -11.91
C GLN A 140 3.63 5.28 -11.30
N ARG A 141 3.79 5.16 -9.97
CA ARG A 141 4.98 5.66 -9.27
C ARG A 141 5.37 4.70 -8.16
N VAL A 142 6.65 4.34 -8.12
CA VAL A 142 7.22 3.50 -7.07
C VAL A 142 8.38 4.26 -6.43
N TRP A 143 8.31 4.49 -5.12
CA TRP A 143 9.42 5.06 -4.36
C TRP A 143 9.99 3.97 -3.46
N VAL A 144 11.30 3.76 -3.54
CA VAL A 144 12.02 2.77 -2.74
C VAL A 144 13.04 3.49 -1.89
N LEU A 145 12.80 3.53 -0.58
CA LEU A 145 13.83 3.90 0.38
C LEU A 145 14.72 2.69 0.63
N ILE A 146 16.04 2.88 0.67
CA ILE A 146 17.00 1.85 1.02
C ILE A 146 17.75 2.37 2.24
N SER A 147 17.62 1.66 3.37
CA SER A 147 18.32 1.96 4.61
C SER A 147 19.44 0.94 4.86
N PHE A 148 20.67 1.40 5.06
CA PHE A 148 21.83 0.53 5.26
C PHE A 148 21.92 -0.09 6.64
N ASP A 149 21.27 0.48 7.67
CA ASP A 149 21.19 -0.13 9.00
C ASP A 149 20.58 -1.55 8.95
N ASN A 150 19.83 -1.84 7.88
CA ASN A 150 19.19 -3.12 7.62
C ASN A 150 20.02 -4.08 6.74
N TYR A 151 21.20 -3.65 6.28
CA TYR A 151 22.04 -4.39 5.34
C TYR A 151 23.43 -4.66 5.91
N SER A 152 23.65 -5.88 6.42
CA SER A 152 25.01 -6.39 6.53
C SER A 152 25.57 -6.63 5.12
N HIS A 153 26.89 -6.46 4.90
CA HIS A 153 27.60 -6.80 3.65
C HIS A 153 27.53 -8.30 3.26
N SER A 154 26.61 -9.08 3.85
CA SER A 154 26.45 -10.49 3.58
C SER A 154 25.96 -10.75 2.15
N THR A 155 26.38 -11.88 1.59
CA THR A 155 25.87 -12.38 0.29
C THR A 155 24.34 -12.50 0.28
N ARG A 156 23.72 -12.78 1.44
CA ARG A 156 22.28 -12.88 1.61
C ARG A 156 21.57 -11.54 1.33
N SER A 157 22.07 -10.45 1.90
CA SER A 157 21.59 -9.09 1.65
C SER A 157 21.54 -8.75 0.16
N ARG A 158 22.58 -9.11 -0.58
CA ARG A 158 22.69 -8.91 -2.04
C ARG A 158 21.65 -9.69 -2.81
N SER A 159 21.50 -10.97 -2.48
CA SER A 159 20.51 -11.83 -3.14
C SER A 159 19.09 -11.30 -2.94
N VAL A 160 18.78 -10.90 -1.70
CA VAL A 160 17.47 -10.33 -1.32
C VAL A 160 17.18 -9.03 -2.07
N LEU A 161 18.14 -8.09 -2.10
CA LEU A 161 17.98 -6.82 -2.81
C LEU A 161 17.73 -7.10 -4.30
N LYS A 162 18.53 -7.98 -4.90
CA LYS A 162 18.41 -8.38 -6.30
C LYS A 162 17.05 -8.98 -6.61
N GLU A 163 16.59 -9.94 -5.81
CA GLU A 163 15.28 -10.57 -6.00
C GLU A 163 14.13 -9.54 -5.97
N ASN A 164 14.20 -8.60 -5.04
CA ASN A 164 13.16 -7.59 -4.87
C ASN A 164 13.13 -6.56 -5.99
N PHE A 165 14.29 -6.06 -6.43
CA PHE A 165 14.34 -5.16 -7.57
C PHE A 165 14.07 -5.86 -8.89
N HIS A 166 14.40 -7.14 -9.03
CA HIS A 166 14.00 -7.94 -10.19
C HIS A 166 12.47 -8.07 -10.31
N ALA A 167 11.71 -8.01 -9.23
CA ALA A 167 10.24 -8.02 -9.30
C ALA A 167 9.68 -6.79 -10.02
N LEU A 168 10.43 -5.69 -10.11
CA LEU A 168 10.04 -4.53 -10.93
C LEU A 168 10.05 -4.85 -12.43
N LEU A 169 10.84 -5.84 -12.86
CA LEU A 169 10.92 -6.26 -14.25
C LEU A 169 9.69 -7.06 -14.70
N SER A 170 8.89 -7.57 -13.76
CA SER A 170 7.60 -8.20 -14.08
C SER A 170 6.45 -7.21 -14.15
N LEU A 171 6.70 -5.92 -13.92
CA LEU A 171 5.66 -4.90 -14.02
C LEU A 171 5.30 -4.65 -15.49
N GLN A 172 4.01 -4.54 -15.76
CA GLN A 172 3.55 -3.96 -17.01
C GLN A 172 3.76 -2.45 -16.94
N ILE A 173 4.86 -1.97 -17.51
CA ILE A 173 5.23 -0.56 -17.48
C ILE A 173 4.21 0.26 -18.26
N LYS A 174 3.60 1.22 -17.57
CA LYS A 174 2.66 2.18 -18.14
C LYS A 174 3.39 3.43 -18.63
N PRO A 175 2.83 4.18 -19.59
CA PRO A 175 3.36 5.48 -19.95
C PRO A 175 3.53 6.36 -18.71
N ASN A 176 4.68 7.05 -18.61
CA ASN A 176 5.04 7.90 -17.48
C ASN A 176 5.18 7.17 -16.14
N PHE A 177 5.49 5.86 -16.15
CA PHE A 177 5.85 5.16 -14.93
C PHE A 177 7.13 5.76 -14.34
N GLN A 178 7.12 6.10 -13.05
CA GLN A 178 8.26 6.70 -12.36
C GLN A 178 8.79 5.80 -11.24
N LEU A 179 10.08 5.50 -11.27
CA LEU A 179 10.77 4.83 -10.17
C LEU A 179 11.77 5.79 -9.54
N GLN A 180 11.59 6.02 -8.24
CA GLN A 180 12.51 6.81 -7.42
C GLN A 180 13.17 5.92 -6.38
N VAL A 181 14.49 5.89 -6.35
CA VAL A 181 15.26 5.18 -5.31
C VAL A 181 15.95 6.20 -4.42
N TRP A 182 15.63 6.14 -3.14
CA TRP A 182 16.13 7.01 -2.09
C TRP A 182 17.06 6.21 -1.20
N PHE A 183 18.17 6.81 -0.83
CA PHE A 183 19.17 6.22 0.06
C PHE A 183 19.12 6.99 1.38
N THR A 184 18.99 6.31 2.53
CA THR A 184 19.13 6.99 3.85
C THR A 184 20.56 7.44 4.07
N GLU A 185 20.85 8.13 5.17
CA GLU A 185 22.23 8.47 5.56
C GLU A 185 23.09 7.21 5.82
N GLY A 186 24.42 7.37 5.81
CA GLY A 186 25.38 6.31 6.15
C GLY A 186 25.93 5.48 4.98
N PHE A 187 25.70 5.89 3.73
CA PHE A 187 26.22 5.17 2.56
C PHE A 187 27.71 5.46 2.36
N THR A 188 28.52 4.39 2.25
CA THR A 188 29.90 4.47 1.77
C THR A 188 29.91 4.40 0.25
N THR A 189 31.02 4.77 -0.38
CA THR A 189 31.21 4.58 -1.83
C THR A 189 31.03 3.11 -2.24
N GLU A 190 31.51 2.17 -1.42
CA GLU A 190 31.41 0.73 -1.66
C GLU A 190 29.94 0.27 -1.66
N HIS A 191 29.14 0.75 -0.71
CA HIS A 191 27.70 0.52 -0.65
C HIS A 191 26.99 0.95 -1.94
N LEU A 192 27.31 2.15 -2.43
CA LEU A 192 26.70 2.68 -3.66
C LEU A 192 27.08 1.86 -4.89
N LEU A 193 28.35 1.43 -5.01
CA LEU A 193 28.79 0.58 -6.10
C LEU A 193 28.02 -0.74 -6.14
N TRP A 194 27.89 -1.38 -4.98
CA TRP A 194 27.17 -2.64 -4.84
C TRP A 194 25.67 -2.51 -5.15
N VAL A 195 24.99 -1.48 -4.62
CA VAL A 195 23.57 -1.25 -4.96
C VAL A 195 23.44 -0.97 -6.46
N ASN A 196 24.34 -0.16 -7.02
CA ASN A 196 24.32 0.17 -8.44
C ASN A 196 24.49 -1.07 -9.33
N ASP A 197 25.31 -2.04 -8.95
CA ASP A 197 25.42 -3.33 -9.67
C ASP A 197 24.09 -4.07 -9.75
N VAL A 198 23.24 -3.95 -8.72
CA VAL A 198 21.91 -4.56 -8.68
C VAL A 198 20.89 -3.72 -9.45
N LEU A 199 20.92 -2.40 -9.29
CA LEU A 199 19.92 -1.50 -9.88
C LEU A 199 20.15 -1.22 -11.35
N ARG A 200 21.41 -1.18 -11.82
CA ARG A 200 21.75 -0.79 -13.20
C ARG A 200 21.05 -1.67 -14.25
N PRO A 201 21.08 -3.02 -14.17
CA PRO A 201 20.36 -3.85 -15.15
C PRO A 201 18.85 -3.63 -15.12
N VAL A 202 18.29 -3.37 -13.94
CA VAL A 202 16.85 -3.10 -13.76
C VAL A 202 16.49 -1.75 -14.38
N ASN A 203 17.28 -0.72 -14.11
CA ASN A 203 17.11 0.63 -14.65
C ASN A 203 17.16 0.64 -16.18
N ILE A 204 18.13 -0.03 -16.80
CA ILE A 204 18.25 -0.12 -18.26
C ILE A 204 16.95 -0.69 -18.86
N LYS A 205 16.48 -1.84 -18.36
CA LYS A 205 15.26 -2.49 -18.86
C LYS A 205 13.99 -1.65 -18.65
N LEU A 206 13.88 -0.99 -17.50
CA LEU A 206 12.75 -0.11 -17.22
C LEU A 206 12.74 1.09 -18.16
N LYS A 207 13.90 1.72 -18.41
CA LYS A 207 14.03 2.82 -19.38
C LYS A 207 13.69 2.40 -20.80
N GLU A 208 14.16 1.23 -21.23
CA GLU A 208 13.80 0.64 -22.53
C GLU A 208 12.28 0.42 -22.67
N SER A 209 11.58 0.24 -21.55
CA SER A 209 10.12 0.10 -21.48
C SER A 209 9.39 1.45 -21.33
N GLY A 210 10.08 2.58 -21.43
CA GLY A 210 9.50 3.92 -21.33
C GLY A 210 9.31 4.45 -19.90
N ALA A 211 9.92 3.82 -18.90
CA ALA A 211 9.91 4.33 -17.53
C ALA A 211 10.87 5.50 -17.33
N GLU A 212 10.47 6.44 -16.48
CA GLU A 212 11.34 7.46 -15.91
C GLU A 212 12.00 6.93 -14.63
N TRP A 213 13.31 7.07 -14.53
CA TRP A 213 14.09 6.62 -13.38
C TRP A 213 14.86 7.78 -12.76
N THR A 214 14.73 7.95 -11.44
CA THR A 214 15.53 8.91 -10.67
C THR A 214 16.16 8.24 -9.45
N THR A 215 17.44 8.45 -9.23
CA THR A 215 18.14 8.09 -7.98
C THR A 215 18.44 9.34 -7.19
N ILE A 216 18.05 9.37 -5.92
CA ILE A 216 18.23 10.51 -5.02
C ILE A 216 19.06 10.00 -3.84
N ALA A 217 20.29 10.51 -3.72
CA ALA A 217 21.06 10.36 -2.49
C ALA A 217 20.52 11.37 -1.48
N ALA A 218 20.11 10.92 -0.28
CA ALA A 218 19.81 11.87 0.79
C ALA A 218 21.13 12.54 1.20
N SER A 219 21.27 13.83 0.90
CA SER A 219 22.28 14.66 1.56
C SER A 219 21.75 15.05 2.95
N VAL A 220 22.65 15.09 3.93
CA VAL A 220 22.41 15.43 5.35
C VAL A 220 21.61 16.74 5.54
N ASP A 221 21.62 17.64 4.54
CA ASP A 221 20.98 18.96 4.61
C ASP A 221 19.64 19.10 3.87
N LEU A 222 19.07 18.00 3.35
CA LEU A 222 17.70 18.05 2.85
C LEU A 222 16.73 17.82 4.01
N GLU A 223 16.51 18.87 4.81
CA GLU A 223 15.16 19.01 5.40
C GLU A 223 14.19 18.91 4.23
N PRO A 224 13.24 17.96 4.23
CA PRO A 224 12.33 17.78 3.12
C PRO A 224 11.42 19.00 3.05
N ASN A 225 11.87 20.04 2.35
CA ASN A 225 11.17 21.28 2.06
C ASN A 225 10.10 21.04 0.97
N TYR A 226 9.39 19.93 1.09
CA TYR A 226 8.10 19.74 0.46
C TYR A 226 7.10 20.30 1.46
N GLY A 227 6.25 21.23 1.06
CA GLY A 227 5.14 21.79 1.86
C GLY A 227 4.04 20.78 2.25
N ILE A 228 4.44 19.56 2.60
CA ILE A 228 3.65 18.51 3.20
C ILE A 228 4.30 18.32 4.58
N PRO A 229 3.59 18.56 5.68
CA PRO A 229 4.17 18.36 7.00
C PRO A 229 4.64 16.91 7.09
N PHE A 230 5.95 16.73 7.26
CA PHE A 230 6.56 15.49 7.73
C PHE A 230 6.16 15.30 9.21
N SER A 231 4.86 15.24 9.51
CA SER A 231 4.35 15.01 10.86
C SER A 231 4.31 13.51 11.14
N GLY A 232 5.49 12.90 11.18
CA GLY A 232 5.76 11.76 12.08
C GLY A 232 5.91 12.21 13.54
N TRP A 233 5.83 13.51 13.77
CA TRP A 233 5.74 14.19 15.04
C TRP A 233 4.39 14.91 15.06
N ASP A 234 3.55 14.63 16.05
CA ASP A 234 2.48 15.57 16.36
C ASP A 234 3.09 16.89 16.85
N LYS A 235 2.30 17.96 17.01
CA LYS A 235 2.78 19.24 17.55
C LYS A 235 3.43 19.14 18.95
N ASN A 236 3.38 17.96 19.57
CA ASN A 236 3.89 17.68 20.91
C ASN A 236 5.14 16.79 20.90
N GLY A 237 5.74 16.53 19.73
CA GLY A 237 7.00 15.82 19.69
C GLY A 237 6.88 14.30 19.94
N VAL A 238 5.71 13.68 19.73
CA VAL A 238 5.55 12.23 19.90
C VAL A 238 5.79 11.49 18.57
N ARG A 239 6.79 10.60 18.55
CA ARG A 239 7.08 9.65 17.46
C ARG A 239 5.92 8.65 17.29
N CYS A 240 5.35 8.55 16.09
CA CYS A 240 4.36 7.51 15.71
C CYS A 240 5.01 6.21 15.17
#